data_AF-A0A6D2IBE4-F1
#
_entry.id   AF-A0A6D2IBE4-F1
#
_cell.length_a   1.000
_cell.length_b   1.000
_cell.length_c   1.000
_cell.angle_alpha   90.00
_cell.angle_beta   90.00
_cell.angle_gamma   90.00
#
_symmetry.space_group_name_H-M   'P 1'
#
loop_
_entity.id
_entity.type
_entity.pdbx_description
1 polymer ?
#
loop_
_entity_poly.entity_id
_entity_poly.type
_entity_poly.pdbx_seq_one_letter_code
_entity_poly.pdbx_strand_id
1 'polypeptide(L)'
;MASAAISSLSYHFRSQEPIFSSKTPTSVSTALTGRRTFGSIKAAQVKSHENPRRRTQNVEGDLFVDNTCIDCDTCRWMVPEVFTRVDNMSAVIKQPTCKEQRLNVLQALLSCPTGSIRTETPPTDIVEAQETFPLALDKDTLPGVFHCGFHSKKSYGATSYLILHHEGNILVDSPRYVEKLAGKIEKMGGVRYMFLTHRDDVADHKKWADRFNSTRILHSEDKKDYVV
;
A
#
# COMPACT_ATOMS: atom_id res chain seq x y z
N MET A 1 -10.09 1.57 -53.38
CA MET A 1 -10.29 2.22 -52.06
C MET A 1 -9.91 1.19 -51.01
N ALA A 2 -8.77 1.40 -50.36
CA ALA A 2 -8.06 0.41 -49.56
C ALA A 2 -8.42 0.48 -48.07
N SER A 3 -8.46 -0.70 -47.43
CA SER A 3 -8.09 -1.02 -46.04
C SER A 3 -8.86 -0.34 -44.88
N ALA A 4 -9.04 -0.95 -43.70
CA ALA A 4 -8.36 -2.08 -43.09
C ALA A 4 -9.27 -2.79 -42.07
N ALA A 5 -9.10 -4.11 -41.96
CA ALA A 5 -9.67 -4.95 -40.93
C ALA A 5 -9.00 -4.72 -39.57
N ILE A 6 -9.80 -4.67 -38.50
CA ILE A 6 -9.31 -4.59 -37.12
C ILE A 6 -8.84 -5.98 -36.69
N SER A 7 -7.52 -6.12 -36.55
CA SER A 7 -6.87 -7.34 -36.06
C SER A 7 -7.03 -7.45 -34.55
N SER A 8 -7.73 -8.50 -34.11
CA SER A 8 -7.77 -8.97 -32.73
C SER A 8 -6.42 -9.62 -32.41
N LEU A 9 -5.54 -8.91 -31.70
CA LEU A 9 -4.32 -9.49 -31.13
C LEU A 9 -4.65 -10.21 -29.81
N SER A 10 -5.02 -11.48 -29.95
CA SER A 10 -5.02 -12.44 -28.85
C SER A 10 -3.57 -12.84 -28.54
N TYR A 11 -3.03 -12.40 -27.41
CA TYR A 11 -1.70 -12.83 -26.97
C TYR A 11 -1.78 -14.22 -26.32
N HIS A 12 -1.28 -15.24 -27.00
CA HIS A 12 -0.99 -16.56 -26.44
C HIS A 12 0.52 -16.66 -26.20
N PHE A 13 0.94 -16.61 -24.93
CA PHE A 13 2.35 -16.79 -24.56
C PHE A 13 2.57 -18.21 -24.03
N ARG A 14 3.45 -18.94 -24.71
CA ARG A 14 3.74 -20.36 -24.55
C ARG A 14 4.77 -20.53 -23.44
N SER A 15 4.42 -21.23 -22.35
CA SER A 15 5.34 -21.51 -21.24
C SER A 15 6.36 -22.59 -21.63
N GLN A 16 7.64 -22.29 -21.42
CA GLN A 16 8.68 -23.31 -21.24
C GLN A 16 9.21 -23.19 -19.81
N GLU A 17 9.33 -24.33 -19.13
CA GLU A 17 9.77 -24.44 -17.74
C GLU A 17 11.27 -24.19 -17.58
N PRO A 18 11.71 -23.62 -16.44
CA PRO A 18 13.10 -23.74 -16.00
C PRO A 18 13.27 -24.76 -14.87
N ILE A 19 14.04 -25.79 -15.21
CA ILE A 19 14.78 -26.69 -14.33
C ILE A 19 15.99 -25.91 -13.76
N PHE A 20 16.10 -25.71 -12.43
CA PHE A 20 17.40 -25.80 -11.75
C PHE A 20 17.31 -25.89 -10.22
N SER A 21 18.19 -26.73 -9.68
CA SER A 21 18.41 -27.07 -8.29
C SER A 21 19.85 -26.69 -7.92
N SER A 22 20.08 -26.06 -6.77
CA SER A 22 21.34 -26.23 -6.02
C SER A 22 21.38 -25.52 -4.66
N LYS A 23 21.34 -26.34 -3.61
CA LYS A 23 22.24 -26.46 -2.43
C LYS A 23 22.96 -25.22 -1.85
N THR A 24 22.78 -25.09 -0.54
CA THR A 24 23.45 -24.23 0.45
C THR A 24 24.89 -24.66 0.78
N PRO A 25 25.67 -23.74 1.40
CA PRO A 25 26.51 -24.17 2.51
C PRO A 25 26.47 -23.24 3.76
N THR A 26 26.76 -23.89 4.89
CA THR A 26 26.80 -23.42 6.28
C THR A 26 28.26 -23.16 6.70
N SER A 27 28.54 -22.13 7.51
CA SER A 27 29.55 -22.20 8.61
C SER A 27 29.44 -20.94 9.51
N VAL A 28 29.05 -21.07 10.79
CA VAL A 28 29.81 -21.22 12.06
C VAL A 28 30.53 -19.96 12.60
N SER A 29 29.93 -19.48 13.70
CA SER A 29 30.29 -18.61 14.85
C SER A 29 31.76 -18.39 15.25
N THR A 30 32.02 -17.22 15.82
CA THR A 30 32.84 -17.08 17.05
C THR A 30 32.39 -15.87 17.89
N ALA A 31 32.24 -16.10 19.19
CA ALA A 31 31.84 -15.15 20.21
C ALA A 31 33.05 -14.45 20.84
N LEU A 32 32.90 -13.19 21.24
CA LEU A 32 33.77 -12.55 22.24
C LEU A 32 32.95 -11.63 23.15
N THR A 33 33.15 -11.88 24.44
CA THR A 33 32.54 -11.32 25.63
C THR A 33 33.01 -9.91 25.93
N GLY A 34 32.08 -9.00 26.25
CA GLY A 34 32.39 -7.66 26.76
C GLY A 34 31.25 -7.11 27.61
N ARG A 35 31.41 -7.14 28.94
CA ARG A 35 30.48 -6.63 29.94
C ARG A 35 30.69 -5.11 30.07
N ARG A 36 29.69 -4.30 29.72
CA ARG A 36 29.62 -2.87 30.09
C ARG A 36 28.26 -2.58 30.72
N THR A 37 28.28 -2.32 32.02
CA THR A 37 27.15 -1.78 32.79
C THR A 37 27.21 -0.25 32.72
N PHE A 38 26.20 0.36 32.10
CA PHE A 38 25.92 1.79 32.21
C PHE A 38 24.42 1.98 32.48
N GLY A 39 24.14 2.99 33.31
CA GLY A 39 22.94 3.15 34.12
C GLY A 39 21.60 3.23 33.38
N SER A 40 20.54 3.05 34.16
CA SER A 40 19.14 3.20 33.76
C SER A 40 18.87 4.59 33.16
N ILE A 41 18.87 4.67 31.84
CA ILE A 41 18.15 5.70 31.10
C ILE A 41 16.73 5.16 30.94
N LYS A 42 15.79 5.63 31.77
CA LYS A 42 14.37 5.46 31.48
C LYS A 42 14.04 6.29 30.25
N ALA A 43 14.12 5.67 29.07
CA ALA A 43 13.51 6.22 27.87
C ALA A 43 12.03 6.48 28.17
N ALA A 44 11.61 7.73 27.95
CA ALA A 44 10.27 8.19 28.21
C ALA A 44 9.23 7.23 27.63
N GLN A 45 8.33 6.75 28.48
CA GLN A 45 7.15 6.01 28.06
C GLN A 45 6.23 6.98 27.29
N VAL A 46 6.43 7.15 25.99
CA VAL A 46 5.40 7.75 25.14
C VAL A 46 4.48 6.63 24.67
N LYS A 47 3.61 6.19 25.58
CA LYS A 47 2.36 5.53 25.20
C LYS A 47 1.23 6.53 25.37
N SER A 48 1.21 7.59 24.58
CA SER A 48 -0.04 8.32 24.36
C SER A 48 -0.80 7.60 23.23
N HIS A 49 -1.48 6.51 23.58
CA HIS A 49 -2.66 6.13 22.81
C HIS A 49 -3.72 7.20 23.09
N GLU A 50 -3.53 8.41 22.55
CA GLU A 50 -4.60 9.38 22.56
C GLU A 50 -5.75 8.79 21.76
N ASN A 51 -6.94 8.79 22.35
CA ASN A 51 -8.13 8.40 21.62
C ASN A 51 -8.27 9.28 20.37
N PRO A 52 -8.69 8.71 19.24
CA PRO A 52 -9.03 9.48 18.04
C PRO A 52 -9.98 10.62 18.36
N ARG A 53 -9.55 11.86 18.10
CA ARG A 53 -10.34 13.08 18.27
C ARG A 53 -10.37 13.87 16.98
N ARG A 54 -11.56 14.30 16.56
CA ARG A 54 -11.75 15.23 15.44
C ARG A 54 -10.88 16.47 15.65
N ARG A 55 -10.12 16.84 14.62
CA ARG A 55 -9.32 18.08 14.65
C ARG A 55 -10.19 19.31 14.42
N THR A 56 -9.85 20.43 15.05
CA THR A 56 -10.57 21.72 14.88
C THR A 56 -10.32 22.36 13.52
N GLN A 57 -9.26 21.93 12.81
CA GLN A 57 -8.93 22.40 11.46
C GLN A 57 -9.86 21.83 10.37
N ASN A 58 -10.68 20.81 10.68
CA ASN A 58 -11.67 20.33 9.72
C ASN A 58 -12.84 21.30 9.64
N VAL A 59 -13.40 21.49 8.43
CA VAL A 59 -14.75 22.04 8.29
C VAL A 59 -15.79 21.12 8.91
N GLU A 60 -16.94 21.68 9.30
CA GLU A 60 -18.06 20.90 9.84
C GLU A 60 -18.60 19.87 8.82
N GLY A 61 -19.11 18.74 9.33
CA GLY A 61 -19.75 17.69 8.53
C GLY A 61 -19.31 16.27 8.87
N ASP A 62 -19.92 15.32 8.16
CA ASP A 62 -19.73 13.87 8.33
C ASP A 62 -18.25 13.47 8.24
N LEU A 63 -17.55 13.92 7.19
CA LEU A 63 -16.14 13.59 6.96
C LEU A 63 -15.21 14.43 7.83
N PHE A 64 -14.20 13.80 8.45
CA PHE A 64 -13.14 14.49 9.17
C PHE A 64 -11.83 13.71 9.23
N VAL A 65 -10.75 14.43 9.54
CA VAL A 65 -9.47 13.85 9.96
C VAL A 65 -9.29 13.99 11.47
N ASP A 66 -8.86 12.92 12.14
CA ASP A 66 -8.55 12.92 13.57
C ASP A 66 -7.07 13.25 13.88
N ASN A 67 -6.75 13.41 15.17
CA ASN A 67 -5.41 13.70 15.70
C ASN A 67 -4.40 12.54 15.59
N THR A 68 -4.77 11.38 15.04
CA THR A 68 -3.86 10.24 14.81
C THR A 68 -3.20 10.29 13.43
N CYS A 69 -3.50 11.32 12.64
CA CYS A 69 -2.89 11.57 11.33
C CYS A 69 -1.37 11.72 11.47
N ILE A 70 -0.63 11.03 10.60
CA ILE A 70 0.85 11.07 10.57
C ILE A 70 1.41 11.88 9.41
N ASP A 71 0.57 12.68 8.75
CA ASP A 71 0.97 13.57 7.65
C ASP A 71 1.56 12.88 6.40
N CYS A 72 1.18 11.62 6.16
CA CYS A 72 1.66 10.79 5.04
C CYS A 72 1.26 11.24 3.61
N ASP A 73 0.60 12.40 3.48
CA ASP A 73 0.13 12.98 2.21
C ASP A 73 -0.93 12.21 1.41
N THR A 74 -1.17 10.91 1.69
CA THR A 74 -2.07 10.01 0.90
C THR A 74 -3.38 10.66 0.45
N CYS A 75 -4.15 11.23 1.37
CA CYS A 75 -5.45 11.81 1.00
C CYS A 75 -5.37 13.10 0.19
N ARG A 76 -4.26 13.84 0.30
CA ARG A 76 -4.09 15.13 -0.38
C ARG A 76 -3.78 14.95 -1.86
N TRP A 77 -2.99 13.94 -2.22
CA TRP A 77 -2.79 13.64 -3.63
C TRP A 77 -3.95 12.84 -4.24
N MET A 78 -4.67 12.04 -3.46
CA MET A 78 -5.85 11.31 -3.95
C MET A 78 -7.06 12.23 -4.18
N VAL A 79 -7.30 13.19 -3.28
CA VAL A 79 -8.49 14.07 -3.31
C VAL A 79 -8.11 15.50 -2.86
N PRO A 80 -7.29 16.22 -3.65
CA PRO A 80 -6.73 17.52 -3.28
C PRO A 80 -7.78 18.61 -3.04
N GLU A 81 -8.97 18.47 -3.61
CA GLU A 81 -10.08 19.41 -3.44
C GLU A 81 -10.81 19.26 -2.09
N VAL A 82 -10.60 18.15 -1.38
CA VAL A 82 -11.21 17.85 -0.06
C VAL A 82 -10.21 18.00 1.08
N PHE A 83 -8.95 17.62 0.87
CA PHE A 83 -7.93 17.59 1.92
C PHE A 83 -6.79 18.56 1.67
N THR A 84 -6.36 19.27 2.71
CA THR A 84 -5.13 20.06 2.69
C THR A 84 -4.26 19.78 3.91
N ARG A 85 -3.03 20.28 3.91
CA ARG A 85 -2.11 20.21 5.05
C ARG A 85 -2.32 21.45 5.94
N VAL A 86 -2.63 21.22 7.21
CA VAL A 86 -2.73 22.27 8.24
C VAL A 86 -2.09 21.74 9.51
N ASP A 87 -1.16 22.48 10.12
CA ASP A 87 -0.46 22.11 11.35
C ASP A 87 0.21 20.72 11.30
N ASN A 88 0.95 20.43 10.22
CA ASN A 88 1.65 19.16 10.00
C ASN A 88 0.74 17.92 10.02
N MET A 89 -0.52 18.05 9.62
CA MET A 89 -1.47 16.95 9.46
C MET A 89 -2.49 17.29 8.37
N SER A 90 -3.17 16.29 7.82
CA SER A 90 -4.28 16.55 6.88
C SER A 90 -5.53 17.05 7.61
N ALA A 91 -6.29 17.94 6.98
CA ALA A 91 -7.61 18.39 7.43
C ALA A 91 -8.59 18.44 6.25
N VAL A 92 -9.88 18.23 6.53
CA VAL A 92 -10.96 18.40 5.54
C VAL A 92 -11.26 19.88 5.39
N ILE A 93 -11.14 20.41 4.16
CA ILE A 93 -11.48 21.81 3.83
C ILE A 93 -12.84 21.95 3.11
N LYS A 94 -13.37 20.83 2.61
CA LYS A 94 -14.63 20.79 1.89
C LYS A 94 -15.28 19.42 2.05
N GLN A 95 -16.56 19.37 2.40
CA GLN A 95 -17.32 18.13 2.42
C GLN A 95 -17.64 17.66 0.98
N PRO A 96 -17.66 16.35 0.70
CA PRO A 96 -18.06 15.85 -0.62
C PRO A 96 -19.52 16.20 -0.90
N THR A 97 -19.79 16.71 -2.10
CA THR A 97 -21.13 17.22 -2.50
C THR A 97 -21.84 16.34 -3.52
N CYS A 98 -21.14 15.36 -4.09
CA CYS A 98 -21.69 14.42 -5.06
C CYS A 98 -21.17 13.00 -4.82
N LYS A 99 -21.79 12.01 -5.50
CA LYS A 99 -21.43 10.59 -5.37
C LYS A 99 -19.99 10.30 -5.77
N GLU A 100 -19.49 10.96 -6.81
CA GLU A 100 -18.11 10.78 -7.29
C GLU A 100 -17.09 11.27 -6.24
N GLN A 101 -17.27 12.48 -5.71
CA GLN A 101 -16.43 12.99 -4.62
C GLN A 101 -16.50 12.10 -3.38
N ARG A 102 -17.70 11.59 -3.04
CA ARG A 102 -17.87 10.67 -1.91
C ARG A 102 -17.10 9.36 -2.14
N LEU A 103 -17.15 8.80 -3.34
CA LEU A 103 -16.37 7.62 -3.71
C LEU A 103 -14.86 7.87 -3.58
N ASN A 104 -14.35 8.96 -4.14
CA ASN A 104 -12.92 9.32 -4.08
C ASN A 104 -12.45 9.50 -2.63
N VAL A 105 -13.26 10.15 -1.79
CA VAL A 105 -13.00 10.31 -0.35
C VAL A 105 -12.97 8.95 0.36
N LEU A 106 -13.90 8.05 0.06
CA LEU A 106 -13.92 6.72 0.67
C LEU A 106 -12.73 5.86 0.22
N GLN A 107 -12.26 6.03 -1.02
CA GLN A 107 -11.00 5.43 -1.49
C GLN A 107 -9.80 5.97 -0.71
N ALA A 108 -9.74 7.29 -0.47
CA ALA A 108 -8.71 7.89 0.39
C ALA A 108 -8.80 7.41 1.84
N LEU A 109 -10.02 7.25 2.38
CA LEU A 109 -10.27 6.68 3.71
C LEU A 109 -9.71 5.26 3.81
N LEU A 110 -10.00 4.40 2.83
CA LEU A 110 -9.47 3.03 2.78
C LEU A 110 -7.94 2.98 2.60
N SER A 111 -7.37 4.01 1.97
CA SER A 111 -5.93 4.14 1.74
C SER A 111 -5.16 4.80 2.89
N CYS A 112 -5.86 5.40 3.86
CA CYS A 112 -5.21 6.07 5.00
C CYS A 112 -4.46 5.04 5.88
N PRO A 113 -3.13 5.14 6.02
CA PRO A 113 -2.34 4.13 6.73
C PRO A 113 -2.70 4.01 8.22
N THR A 114 -3.17 5.10 8.81
CA THR A 114 -3.53 5.20 10.23
C THR A 114 -5.03 5.15 10.49
N GLY A 115 -5.86 5.09 9.44
CA GLY A 115 -7.32 5.15 9.58
C GLY A 115 -7.81 6.45 10.21
N SER A 116 -7.08 7.55 10.00
CA SER A 116 -7.36 8.86 10.62
C SER A 116 -8.43 9.65 9.88
N ILE A 117 -8.77 9.25 8.65
CA ILE A 117 -9.92 9.78 7.91
C ILE A 117 -11.14 9.00 8.37
N ARG A 118 -12.17 9.70 8.84
CA ARG A 118 -13.36 9.11 9.45
C ARG A 118 -14.62 9.81 8.97
N THR A 119 -15.73 9.11 9.17
CA THR A 119 -17.10 9.63 9.09
C THR A 119 -17.72 9.62 10.48
N GLU A 120 -18.77 10.40 10.72
CA GLU A 120 -19.46 10.43 12.03
C GLU A 120 -20.13 9.09 12.34
N THR A 121 -20.65 8.45 11.30
CA THR A 121 -21.21 7.10 11.35
C THR A 121 -20.54 6.20 10.34
N PRO A 122 -20.46 4.87 10.56
CA PRO A 122 -19.88 3.96 9.59
C PRO A 122 -20.53 4.12 8.20
N PRO A 123 -19.75 4.37 7.13
CA PRO A 123 -20.31 4.63 5.81
C PRO A 123 -20.92 3.35 5.23
N THR A 124 -22.20 3.42 4.84
CA THR A 124 -22.94 2.28 4.27
C THR A 124 -22.44 1.89 2.87
N ASP A 125 -21.79 2.83 2.19
CA ASP A 125 -21.28 2.75 0.82
C ASP A 125 -19.77 2.42 0.76
N ILE A 126 -19.13 2.09 1.88
CA ILE A 126 -17.71 1.73 1.92
C ILE A 126 -17.37 0.52 1.05
N VAL A 127 -18.33 -0.39 0.89
CA VAL A 127 -18.17 -1.59 0.06
C VAL A 127 -17.98 -1.19 -1.40
N GLU A 128 -18.67 -0.15 -1.90
CA GLU A 128 -18.50 0.34 -3.27
C GLU A 128 -17.07 0.80 -3.50
N ALA A 129 -16.51 1.60 -2.58
CA ALA A 129 -15.12 2.02 -2.64
C ALA A 129 -14.14 0.84 -2.58
N GLN A 130 -14.38 -0.14 -1.70
CA GLN A 130 -13.58 -1.37 -1.65
C GLN A 130 -13.64 -2.15 -2.96
N GLU A 131 -14.79 -2.13 -3.65
CA GLU A 131 -14.97 -2.80 -4.92
C GLU A 131 -14.22 -2.11 -6.08
N THR A 132 -13.76 -0.87 -5.93
CA THR A 132 -12.96 -0.18 -6.96
C THR A 132 -11.48 -0.54 -6.97
N PHE A 133 -10.91 -1.02 -5.85
CA PHE A 133 -9.48 -1.34 -5.79
C PHE A 133 -9.13 -2.67 -6.50
N PRO A 134 -7.92 -2.80 -7.09
CA PRO A 134 -6.91 -1.74 -7.24
C PRO A 134 -7.32 -0.70 -8.30
N LEU A 135 -6.99 0.57 -8.09
CA LEU A 135 -7.40 1.69 -8.94
C LEU A 135 -6.46 1.85 -10.11
N ALA A 136 -6.95 1.86 -11.35
CA ALA A 136 -6.11 2.20 -12.50
C ALA A 136 -5.62 3.65 -12.36
N LEU A 137 -4.31 3.89 -12.49
CA LEU A 137 -3.76 5.24 -12.38
C LEU A 137 -4.17 6.12 -13.57
N ASP A 138 -3.91 5.61 -14.76
CA ASP A 138 -4.30 6.24 -16.02
C ASP A 138 -4.43 5.12 -17.06
N LYS A 139 -5.61 4.97 -17.65
CA LYS A 139 -5.88 3.90 -18.61
C LYS A 139 -5.27 4.16 -19.98
N ASP A 140 -5.02 5.43 -20.29
CA ASP A 140 -4.57 5.88 -21.60
C ASP A 140 -3.04 6.00 -21.62
N THR A 141 -2.44 6.55 -20.56
CA THR A 141 -0.99 6.80 -20.49
C THR A 141 -0.21 5.75 -19.70
N LEU A 142 -0.84 5.06 -18.75
CA LEU A 142 -0.22 4.03 -17.91
C LEU A 142 -1.06 2.73 -17.85
N PRO A 143 -1.44 2.17 -19.00
CA PRO A 143 -2.27 0.97 -19.03
C PRO A 143 -1.60 -0.18 -18.27
N GLY A 144 -2.38 -0.85 -17.41
CA GLY A 144 -1.88 -1.97 -16.61
C GLY A 144 -1.17 -1.57 -15.31
N VAL A 145 -1.10 -0.28 -14.98
CA VAL A 145 -0.57 0.21 -13.69
C VAL A 145 -1.72 0.60 -12.76
N PHE A 146 -1.74 0.02 -11.57
CA PHE A 146 -2.80 0.22 -10.60
C PHE A 146 -2.26 0.62 -9.23
N HIS A 147 -2.89 1.58 -8.57
CA HIS A 147 -2.72 1.87 -7.15
C HIS A 147 -3.52 0.88 -6.30
N CYS A 148 -2.85 0.21 -5.37
CA CYS A 148 -3.47 -0.83 -4.57
C CYS A 148 -4.33 -0.31 -3.41
N GLY A 149 -4.16 0.94 -2.98
CA GLY A 149 -4.77 1.47 -1.77
C GLY A 149 -4.30 0.75 -0.51
N PHE A 150 -5.13 0.75 0.54
CA PHE A 150 -4.91 0.03 1.80
C PHE A 150 -3.48 0.18 2.37
N HIS A 151 -2.97 1.41 2.43
CA HIS A 151 -1.62 1.63 2.95
C HIS A 151 -1.49 1.16 4.39
N SER A 152 -0.25 0.93 4.81
CA SER A 152 0.06 0.41 6.13
C SER A 152 0.74 1.46 6.99
N LYS A 153 0.29 1.62 8.24
CA LYS A 153 1.03 2.36 9.26
C LYS A 153 2.46 1.82 9.46
N LYS A 154 2.67 0.51 9.24
CA LYS A 154 3.98 -0.14 9.43
C LYS A 154 5.05 0.34 8.44
N SER A 155 4.63 0.90 7.30
CA SER A 155 5.49 1.45 6.26
C SER A 155 5.31 2.96 6.10
N TYR A 156 4.85 3.64 7.15
CA TYR A 156 4.56 5.09 7.13
C TYR A 156 3.65 5.57 5.98
N GLY A 157 2.90 4.67 5.34
CA GLY A 157 2.06 5.01 4.19
C GLY A 157 2.69 4.80 2.83
N ALA A 158 3.70 3.93 2.69
CA ALA A 158 4.23 3.49 1.40
C ALA A 158 3.10 3.20 0.40
N THR A 159 3.19 3.82 -0.78
CA THR A 159 2.17 3.71 -1.82
C THR A 159 2.49 2.53 -2.71
N SER A 160 1.65 1.50 -2.63
CA SER A 160 1.87 0.26 -3.38
C SER A 160 1.16 0.24 -4.71
N TYR A 161 1.79 -0.38 -5.70
CA TYR A 161 1.30 -0.47 -7.06
C TYR A 161 1.32 -1.90 -7.58
N LEU A 162 0.31 -2.28 -8.37
CA LEU A 162 0.32 -3.48 -9.19
C LEU A 162 0.63 -3.08 -10.63
N ILE A 163 1.62 -3.72 -11.23
CA ILE A 163 1.98 -3.58 -12.65
C ILE A 163 1.69 -4.91 -13.33
N LEU A 164 0.78 -4.89 -14.30
CA LEU A 164 0.53 -6.05 -15.15
C LEU A 164 1.67 -6.25 -16.13
N HIS A 165 2.15 -7.48 -16.23
CA HIS A 165 3.28 -7.80 -17.09
C HIS A 165 3.10 -9.19 -17.69
N HIS A 166 3.42 -9.35 -18.97
CA HIS A 166 3.16 -10.59 -19.72
C HIS A 166 3.94 -11.80 -19.18
N GLU A 167 5.08 -11.58 -18.52
CA GLU A 167 5.84 -12.64 -17.85
C GLU A 167 5.45 -12.84 -16.38
N GLY A 168 4.45 -12.12 -15.89
CA GLY A 168 3.97 -12.19 -14.52
C GLY A 168 4.04 -10.84 -13.82
N ASN A 169 2.95 -10.49 -13.15
CA ASN A 169 2.75 -9.17 -12.57
C ASN A 169 3.74 -8.85 -11.45
N ILE A 170 3.97 -7.55 -11.26
CA ILE A 170 4.88 -7.00 -10.27
C ILE A 170 4.05 -6.22 -9.24
N LEU A 171 4.22 -6.54 -7.96
CA LEU A 171 3.72 -5.73 -6.85
C LEU A 171 4.87 -4.86 -6.33
N VAL A 172 4.76 -3.55 -6.51
CA VAL A 172 5.70 -2.56 -5.96
C VAL A 172 5.25 -2.21 -4.54
N ASP A 173 6.16 -2.35 -3.59
CA ASP A 173 5.93 -2.33 -2.14
C ASP A 173 4.80 -3.27 -1.72
N SER A 174 4.33 -3.19 -0.47
CA SER A 174 3.19 -4.00 -0.04
C SER A 174 2.13 -3.17 0.67
N PRO A 175 0.86 -3.26 0.24
CA PRO A 175 -0.23 -2.71 1.04
C PRO A 175 -0.43 -3.58 2.28
N ARG A 176 -1.22 -3.09 3.23
CA ARG A 176 -1.80 -3.94 4.27
C ARG A 176 -2.57 -5.09 3.60
N TYR A 177 -2.39 -6.31 4.08
CA TYR A 177 -3.06 -7.46 3.46
C TYR A 177 -4.58 -7.37 3.68
N VAL A 178 -5.33 -7.43 2.59
CA VAL A 178 -6.79 -7.43 2.56
C VAL A 178 -7.25 -8.53 1.61
N GLU A 179 -8.01 -9.49 2.12
CA GLU A 179 -8.39 -10.69 1.36
C GLU A 179 -9.14 -10.36 0.07
N LYS A 180 -10.05 -9.38 0.09
CA LYS A 180 -10.74 -8.93 -1.13
C LYS A 180 -9.79 -8.38 -2.19
N LEU A 181 -8.77 -7.61 -1.79
CA LEU A 181 -7.78 -7.08 -2.73
C LEU A 181 -6.95 -8.22 -3.31
N ALA A 182 -6.49 -9.14 -2.46
CA ALA A 182 -5.73 -10.31 -2.89
C ALA A 182 -6.53 -11.16 -3.90
N GLY A 183 -7.81 -11.45 -3.62
CA GLY A 183 -8.67 -12.19 -4.54
C GLY A 183 -8.90 -11.50 -5.89
N LYS A 184 -8.86 -10.16 -5.94
CA LYS A 184 -8.91 -9.42 -7.21
C LYS A 184 -7.59 -9.46 -7.96
N ILE A 185 -6.47 -9.26 -7.27
CA ILE A 185 -5.14 -9.37 -7.87
C ILE A 185 -4.92 -10.80 -8.42
N GLU A 186 -5.42 -11.83 -7.73
CA GLU A 186 -5.41 -13.21 -8.24
C GLU A 186 -6.16 -13.33 -9.57
N LYS A 187 -7.37 -12.77 -9.68
CA LYS A 187 -8.14 -12.74 -10.93
C LYS A 187 -7.44 -11.95 -12.05
N MET A 188 -6.53 -11.05 -11.70
CA MET A 188 -5.69 -10.28 -12.62
C MET A 188 -4.37 -11.00 -12.99
N GLY A 189 -4.19 -12.26 -12.58
CA GLY A 189 -2.99 -13.06 -12.90
C GLY A 189 -2.02 -13.22 -11.73
N GLY A 190 -2.40 -12.80 -10.52
CA GLY A 190 -1.58 -12.94 -9.31
C GLY A 190 -0.36 -12.01 -9.30
N VAL A 191 0.67 -12.37 -8.55
CA VAL A 191 1.92 -11.61 -8.41
C VAL A 191 3.10 -12.55 -8.54
N ARG A 192 3.95 -12.35 -9.55
CA ARG A 192 5.20 -13.13 -9.71
C ARG A 192 6.35 -12.50 -8.94
N TYR A 193 6.48 -11.19 -9.02
CA TYR A 193 7.56 -10.43 -8.39
C TYR A 193 7.00 -9.41 -7.41
N MET A 194 7.69 -9.23 -6.28
CA MET A 194 7.42 -8.14 -5.35
C MET A 194 8.68 -7.30 -5.23
N PHE A 195 8.63 -6.07 -5.74
CA PHE A 195 9.74 -5.13 -5.69
C PHE A 195 9.53 -4.22 -4.48
N LEU A 196 10.35 -4.40 -3.44
CA LEU A 196 10.31 -3.62 -2.21
C LEU A 196 11.33 -2.49 -2.35
N THR A 197 10.87 -1.26 -2.26
CA THR A 197 11.70 -0.07 -2.52
C THR A 197 12.74 0.13 -1.43
N HIS A 198 12.33 0.02 -0.17
CA HIS A 198 13.19 0.16 1.00
C HIS A 198 12.86 -0.86 2.09
N ARG A 199 13.77 -1.00 3.08
CA ARG A 199 13.59 -1.92 4.23
C ARG A 199 12.37 -1.61 5.09
N ASP A 200 11.93 -0.36 5.13
CA ASP A 200 10.78 0.12 5.90
C ASP A 200 9.47 0.07 5.11
N ASP A 201 9.53 -0.12 3.80
CA ASP A 201 8.36 -0.19 2.91
C ASP A 201 7.82 -1.62 2.72
N VAL A 202 8.07 -2.48 3.71
CA VAL A 202 7.81 -3.92 3.66
C VAL A 202 6.50 -4.37 4.33
N ALA A 203 5.73 -3.46 4.91
CA ALA A 203 4.40 -3.67 5.53
C ALA A 203 3.96 -5.14 5.81
N ASP A 204 3.08 -5.71 4.95
CA ASP A 204 2.56 -7.07 5.07
C ASP A 204 3.13 -7.98 3.95
N HIS A 205 4.30 -7.65 3.41
CA HIS A 205 4.97 -8.31 2.28
C HIS A 205 4.99 -9.85 2.37
N LYS A 206 5.20 -10.40 3.58
CA LYS A 206 5.21 -11.85 3.79
C LYS A 206 3.87 -12.50 3.43
N LYS A 207 2.73 -11.91 3.82
CA LYS A 207 1.40 -12.47 3.53
C LYS A 207 1.13 -12.48 2.03
N TRP A 208 1.50 -11.40 1.35
CA TRP A 208 1.40 -11.28 -0.10
C TRP A 208 2.27 -12.32 -0.81
N ALA A 209 3.52 -12.49 -0.34
CA ALA A 209 4.44 -13.46 -0.91
C ALA A 209 3.98 -14.90 -0.68
N ASP A 210 3.47 -15.22 0.51
CA ASP A 210 2.92 -16.54 0.82
C ASP A 210 1.67 -16.84 -0.03
N ARG A 211 0.80 -15.84 -0.28
CA ARG A 211 -0.43 -16.01 -1.07
C ARG A 211 -0.18 -16.30 -2.55
N PHE A 212 0.85 -15.68 -3.13
CA PHE A 212 1.14 -15.76 -4.57
C PHE A 212 2.41 -16.55 -4.92
N ASN A 213 3.13 -17.07 -3.91
CA ASN A 213 4.45 -17.66 -4.08
C ASN A 213 5.41 -16.72 -4.84
N SER A 214 5.34 -15.41 -4.55
CA SER A 214 6.05 -14.38 -5.30
C SER A 214 7.52 -14.29 -4.89
N THR A 215 8.41 -14.04 -5.85
CA THR A 215 9.82 -13.71 -5.56
C THR A 215 9.93 -12.27 -5.08
N ARG A 216 10.45 -12.06 -3.87
CA ARG A 216 10.71 -10.73 -3.34
C ARG A 216 12.09 -10.22 -3.78
N ILE A 217 12.14 -8.97 -4.21
CA ILE A 217 13.33 -8.25 -4.66
C ILE A 217 13.47 -7.04 -3.74
N LEU A 218 14.63 -6.91 -3.10
CA LEU A 218 15.00 -5.78 -2.25
C LEU A 218 16.48 -5.49 -2.47
N HIS A 219 16.88 -4.22 -2.37
CA HIS A 219 18.28 -3.84 -2.49
C HIS A 219 19.15 -4.53 -1.42
N SER A 220 20.37 -4.95 -1.77
CA SER A 220 21.23 -5.76 -0.88
C SER A 220 21.58 -5.05 0.43
N GLU A 221 21.75 -3.73 0.40
CA GLU A 221 22.03 -2.93 1.60
C GLU A 221 20.85 -2.85 2.57
N ASP A 222 19.63 -3.07 2.09
CA ASP A 222 18.40 -3.09 2.88
C ASP A 222 18.03 -4.47 3.41
N LYS A 223 18.70 -5.51 2.92
CA LYS A 223 18.52 -6.89 3.40
C LYS A 223 19.04 -7.12 4.82
N LYS A 224 19.91 -6.24 5.35
CA LYS A 224 20.67 -6.48 6.60
C LYS A 224 19.79 -6.79 7.83
N ASP A 225 18.52 -6.37 7.82
CA ASP A 225 17.58 -6.57 8.94
C ASP A 225 16.35 -7.45 8.57
N TYR A 226 16.25 -7.92 7.32
CA TYR A 226 15.08 -8.66 6.81
C TYR A 226 15.48 -9.92 6.06
N VAL A 227 14.86 -11.05 6.43
CA VAL A 227 14.96 -12.29 5.65
C VAL A 227 14.06 -12.16 4.42
N VAL A 228 14.57 -11.49 3.39
CA VAL A 228 13.97 -11.45 2.05
C VAL A 228 14.41 -12.66 1.25
#